data_AF-A0A662M6R4-F1
#
_entry.id   AF-A0A662M6R4-F1
#
_cell.length_a   1.000
_cell.length_b   1.000
_cell.length_c   1.000
_cell.angle_alpha   90.00
_cell.angle_beta   90.00
_cell.angle_gamma   90.00
#
_symmetry.space_group_name_H-M   'P 1'
#
loop_
_entity.id
_entity.type
_entity.pdbx_description
1 polymer ?
#
loop_
_entity_poly.entity_id
_entity_poly.type
_entity_poly.pdbx_seq_one_letter_code
_entity_poly.pdbx_strand_id
1 'polypeptide(L)'
;MKYLKLFTIIITIIFLSTSVASAISIQQKTKSKKITERVSLDTADVDKNADILYPLCSYPAIVERGKNFTIKFKVDGFDKVFACISTAYEPIVDEIELKINDVRKTGIFWSIKASIPSDTPTELYNLTLFFEKNKTLYSLNEPRAVDVVNNFTQSFSFVHVTDFHIGDPRGAKENLRETIGWEAAKKAVEEINLLHPDFVIISGDLVFGYLNSYDYKECYKILQLFDVPTFLCPGNHDGQIVFGKDGFDLWRKYFGLLNYSFNYGTYHFIAVNSYCWPSYQRTPMLFPTFNWGGYIDDKEIKWVENDLKNNENATLTFMFLHHNPIWETRDDSVFKIKSEYHNRKKLLSLIEKYGVDMVLSGHVHYDNVTIINGTIYITTTTTASDHRKDAYWGYRLINIKNGAILSYNYREPKYSIPSYHINYTFKNSYTAIVENNLIKDINVLIKFLVPSGFYNVKNGKVLMERKKNGLSEVYVLANVKKESKLEISLN
;
A
#
# COMPACT_ATOMS: atom_id res chain seq x y z
N MET A 1 -25.54 -53.06 13.85
CA MET A 1 -24.25 -52.43 13.50
C MET A 1 -23.98 -52.30 11.97
N LYS A 2 -25.00 -52.28 11.10
CA LYS A 2 -24.83 -52.06 9.64
C LYS A 2 -25.56 -50.85 9.06
N TYR A 3 -26.38 -50.15 9.85
CA TYR A 3 -27.14 -48.97 9.38
C TYR A 3 -26.52 -47.61 9.77
N LEU A 4 -25.48 -47.59 10.61
CA LEU A 4 -24.82 -46.35 11.03
C LEU A 4 -23.68 -45.89 10.08
N LYS A 5 -23.19 -46.78 9.19
CA LYS A 5 -22.13 -46.44 8.21
C LYS A 5 -22.67 -45.82 6.91
N LEU A 6 -23.93 -46.06 6.56
CA LEU A 6 -24.53 -45.50 5.33
C LEU A 6 -24.95 -44.03 5.51
N PHE A 7 -25.32 -43.63 6.73
CA PHE A 7 -25.75 -42.27 7.06
C PHE A 7 -24.57 -41.27 7.09
N THR A 8 -23.37 -41.73 7.47
CA THR A 8 -22.15 -40.90 7.47
C THR A 8 -21.63 -40.65 6.05
N ILE A 9 -21.81 -41.60 5.12
CA ILE A 9 -21.33 -41.48 3.74
C ILE A 9 -22.23 -40.53 2.92
N ILE A 10 -23.55 -40.54 3.13
CA ILE A 10 -24.49 -39.63 2.45
C ILE A 10 -24.35 -38.18 2.95
N ILE A 11 -24.10 -37.95 4.24
CA ILE A 11 -23.82 -36.60 4.77
C ILE A 11 -22.50 -36.04 4.23
N THR A 12 -21.48 -36.89 4.05
CA THR A 12 -20.17 -36.44 3.51
C THR A 12 -20.27 -36.01 2.04
N ILE A 13 -21.07 -36.68 1.22
CA ILE A 13 -21.24 -36.34 -0.20
C ILE A 13 -22.12 -35.08 -0.39
N ILE A 14 -23.08 -34.83 0.52
CA ILE A 14 -23.91 -33.60 0.51
C ILE A 14 -23.14 -32.39 1.07
N PHE A 15 -22.19 -32.59 2.00
CA PHE A 15 -21.27 -31.53 2.45
C PHE A 15 -20.20 -31.17 1.42
N LEU A 16 -19.73 -32.12 0.60
CA LEU A 16 -18.75 -31.82 -0.47
C LEU A 16 -19.35 -30.94 -1.57
N SER A 17 -20.58 -31.20 -2.03
CA SER A 17 -21.21 -30.40 -3.09
C SER A 17 -21.64 -29.00 -2.61
N THR A 18 -22.02 -28.86 -1.34
CA THR A 18 -22.31 -27.56 -0.72
C THR A 18 -21.04 -26.76 -0.42
N SER A 19 -19.91 -27.41 -0.14
CA SER A 19 -18.60 -26.74 0.08
C SER A 19 -17.99 -26.13 -1.19
N VAL A 20 -18.25 -26.70 -2.36
CA VAL A 20 -17.73 -26.18 -3.64
C VAL A 20 -18.58 -24.99 -4.11
N ALA A 21 -19.91 -25.07 -3.96
CA ALA A 21 -20.79 -23.94 -4.23
C ALA A 21 -20.56 -22.77 -3.24
N SER A 22 -20.23 -23.08 -1.98
CA SER A 22 -19.85 -22.06 -1.00
C SER A 22 -18.47 -21.48 -1.28
N ALA A 23 -17.48 -22.26 -1.75
CA ALA A 23 -16.19 -21.74 -2.20
C ALA A 23 -16.31 -20.82 -3.43
N ILE A 24 -17.15 -21.17 -4.42
CA ILE A 24 -17.46 -20.30 -5.58
C ILE A 24 -18.21 -19.04 -5.12
N SER A 25 -19.15 -19.17 -4.19
CA SER A 25 -19.85 -18.04 -3.57
C SER A 25 -18.91 -17.15 -2.75
N ILE A 26 -17.92 -17.70 -2.05
CA ILE A 26 -16.88 -16.96 -1.32
C ILE A 26 -15.95 -16.27 -2.31
N GLN A 27 -15.53 -16.92 -3.39
CA GLN A 27 -14.63 -16.34 -4.40
C GLN A 27 -15.33 -15.28 -5.28
N GLN A 28 -16.65 -15.39 -5.51
CA GLN A 28 -17.46 -14.35 -6.16
C GLN A 28 -17.95 -13.26 -5.17
N LYS A 29 -18.10 -13.55 -3.87
CA LYS A 29 -18.46 -12.57 -2.81
C LYS A 29 -17.27 -11.89 -2.14
N THR A 30 -16.03 -12.33 -2.38
CA THR A 30 -14.80 -11.70 -1.85
C THR A 30 -14.46 -10.35 -2.49
N LYS A 31 -15.40 -9.74 -3.24
CA LYS A 31 -15.41 -8.27 -3.42
C LYS A 31 -15.77 -7.49 -2.14
N SER A 32 -16.15 -8.18 -1.05
CA SER A 32 -16.27 -7.58 0.28
C SER A 32 -15.18 -8.14 1.19
N LYS A 33 -13.95 -7.63 1.06
CA LYS A 33 -12.95 -7.76 2.15
C LYS A 33 -13.60 -7.15 3.39
N LYS A 34 -13.64 -7.87 4.52
CA LYS A 34 -14.20 -7.34 5.77
C LYS A 34 -13.20 -6.30 6.28
N ILE A 35 -13.43 -5.04 5.92
CA ILE A 35 -12.54 -3.92 6.25
C ILE A 35 -12.64 -3.69 7.76
N THR A 36 -11.60 -4.08 8.49
CA THR A 36 -11.43 -3.66 9.88
C THR A 36 -11.00 -2.20 9.85
N GLU A 37 -11.89 -1.31 10.31
CA GLU A 37 -11.54 0.09 10.50
C GLU A 37 -10.47 0.18 11.61
N ARG A 38 -9.43 1.01 11.42
CA ARG A 38 -8.46 1.38 12.48
C ARG A 38 -9.17 1.87 13.74
N VAL A 39 -10.36 2.45 13.55
CA VAL A 39 -11.30 2.77 14.62
C VAL A 39 -12.20 1.57 14.83
N SER A 40 -11.87 0.73 15.81
CA SER A 40 -12.87 -0.15 16.42
C SER A 40 -14.01 0.73 16.96
N LEU A 41 -15.11 0.79 16.23
CA LEU A 41 -16.43 1.12 16.76
C LEU A 41 -16.79 -0.01 17.75
N ASP A 42 -16.25 0.09 18.98
CA ASP A 42 -16.75 -0.50 20.24
C ASP A 42 -15.72 -0.43 21.39
N THR A 43 -14.82 0.56 21.42
CA THR A 43 -14.01 0.87 22.62
C THR A 43 -14.71 1.93 23.46
N ALA A 44 -15.88 1.61 24.01
CA ALA A 44 -16.53 2.48 24.98
C ALA A 44 -15.75 2.58 26.32
N ASP A 45 -14.81 1.65 26.58
CA ASP A 45 -14.11 1.56 27.87
C ASP A 45 -12.57 1.46 27.77
N VAL A 46 -11.97 1.80 26.63
CA VAL A 46 -10.51 1.95 26.50
C VAL A 46 -10.18 3.42 26.34
N ASP A 47 -9.15 3.88 27.06
CA ASP A 47 -8.44 5.15 26.86
C ASP A 47 -8.67 5.69 25.44
N LYS A 48 -9.39 6.82 25.34
CA LYS A 48 -9.76 7.46 24.06
C LYS A 48 -8.55 7.74 23.15
N ASN A 49 -7.34 7.64 23.67
CA ASN A 49 -6.09 7.88 22.98
C ASN A 49 -5.25 6.64 22.72
N ALA A 50 -5.79 5.44 22.94
CA ALA A 50 -5.09 4.19 22.65
C ALA A 50 -4.93 4.00 21.13
N ASP A 51 -3.69 3.77 20.67
CA ASP A 51 -3.42 3.62 19.24
C ASP A 51 -2.09 2.90 18.96
N ILE A 52 -2.02 2.17 17.84
CA ILE A 52 -0.76 1.67 17.29
C ILE A 52 -0.16 2.79 16.43
N LEU A 53 1.11 3.10 16.67
CA LEU A 53 1.84 4.17 15.99
C LEU A 53 2.84 3.64 14.95
N TYR A 54 3.31 2.41 15.14
CA TYR A 54 4.13 1.67 14.18
C TYR A 54 4.10 0.16 14.52
N PRO A 55 4.02 -0.74 13.54
CA PRO A 55 3.77 -0.44 12.12
C PRO A 55 2.34 0.02 11.84
N LEU A 56 2.11 0.58 10.65
CA LEU A 56 0.81 1.05 10.14
C LEU A 56 0.52 0.43 8.77
N CYS A 57 -0.74 0.39 8.33
CA CYS A 57 -1.07 -0.05 6.96
C CYS A 57 -0.41 0.81 5.85
N SER A 58 -0.06 2.05 6.17
CA SER A 58 0.57 3.08 5.33
C SER A 58 2.07 3.25 5.58
N TYR A 59 2.58 2.60 6.64
CA TYR A 59 3.99 2.51 6.97
C TYR A 59 4.25 1.14 7.63
N PRO A 60 4.15 0.05 6.84
CA PRO A 60 4.26 -1.30 7.37
C PRO A 60 5.70 -1.65 7.73
N ALA A 61 5.85 -2.64 8.61
CA ALA A 61 7.14 -3.28 8.88
C ALA A 61 7.34 -4.46 7.92
N ILE A 62 8.38 -4.40 7.10
CA ILE A 62 8.84 -5.55 6.31
C ILE A 62 9.93 -6.26 7.11
N VAL A 63 9.71 -7.54 7.44
CA VAL A 63 10.52 -8.27 8.43
C VAL A 63 10.88 -9.66 7.91
N GLU A 64 12.17 -10.02 7.95
CA GLU A 64 12.57 -11.39 7.62
C GLU A 64 12.11 -12.38 8.71
N ARG A 65 11.77 -13.60 8.31
CA ARG A 65 11.45 -14.69 9.25
C ARG A 65 12.56 -14.87 10.29
N GLY A 66 12.18 -15.09 11.55
CA GLY A 66 13.14 -15.25 12.64
C GLY A 66 13.78 -13.96 13.15
N LYS A 67 13.47 -12.79 12.56
CA LYS A 67 14.02 -11.50 13.00
C LYS A 67 13.07 -10.76 13.93
N ASN A 68 13.58 -9.66 14.47
CA ASN A 68 12.87 -8.79 15.38
C ASN A 68 12.45 -7.51 14.68
N PHE A 69 11.29 -6.98 15.09
CA PHE A 69 10.86 -5.64 14.72
C PHE A 69 10.32 -4.91 15.95
N THR A 70 10.09 -3.61 15.79
CA THR A 70 9.57 -2.75 16.85
C THR A 70 8.10 -2.49 16.63
N ILE A 71 7.32 -2.56 17.71
CA ILE A 71 5.94 -2.10 17.77
C ILE A 71 5.92 -0.88 18.68
N LYS A 72 5.43 0.26 18.19
CA LYS A 72 5.24 1.50 18.96
C LYS A 72 3.74 1.76 19.10
N PHE A 73 3.31 2.08 20.31
CA PHE A 73 1.90 2.30 20.61
C PHE A 73 1.72 3.23 21.80
N LYS A 74 0.51 3.74 21.98
CA LYS A 74 0.10 4.57 23.11
C LYS A 74 -1.06 3.88 23.82
N VAL A 75 -0.95 3.75 25.14
CA VAL A 75 -2.01 3.29 26.06
C VAL A 75 -1.73 3.83 27.47
N ASP A 76 -2.78 4.08 28.25
CA ASP A 76 -2.75 4.47 29.67
C ASP A 76 -2.20 3.40 30.65
N GLY A 77 -1.33 2.50 30.18
CA GLY A 77 -0.68 1.43 30.95
C GLY A 77 -1.40 0.08 30.90
N PHE A 78 -0.69 -0.96 31.34
CA PHE A 78 -1.15 -2.35 31.32
C PHE A 78 -0.38 -3.19 32.36
N ASP A 79 -0.99 -4.28 32.81
CA ASP A 79 -0.40 -5.31 33.68
C ASP A 79 0.38 -6.34 32.83
N LYS A 80 -0.16 -6.71 31.67
CA LYS A 80 0.46 -7.61 30.69
C LYS A 80 0.18 -7.14 29.27
N VAL A 81 1.06 -7.52 28.35
CA VAL A 81 0.94 -7.25 26.92
C VAL A 81 1.32 -8.48 26.12
N PHE A 82 0.56 -8.74 25.06
CA PHE A 82 0.77 -9.81 24.09
C PHE A 82 0.61 -9.23 22.68
N ALA A 83 1.22 -9.88 21.69
CA ALA A 83 1.09 -9.47 20.30
C ALA A 83 0.89 -10.70 19.42
N CYS A 84 -0.03 -10.63 18.46
CA CYS A 84 -0.16 -11.62 17.41
C CYS A 84 -0.19 -10.95 16.04
N ILE A 85 0.18 -11.71 15.03
CA ILE A 85 -0.08 -11.38 13.63
C ILE A 85 -1.05 -12.38 13.04
N SER A 86 -1.94 -11.92 12.17
CA SER A 86 -2.83 -12.80 11.42
C SER A 86 -2.86 -12.41 9.96
N THR A 87 -2.93 -13.38 9.04
CA THR A 87 -2.88 -13.06 7.60
C THR A 87 -3.98 -12.08 7.24
N ALA A 88 -3.64 -11.06 6.45
CA ALA A 88 -4.44 -9.84 6.37
C ALA A 88 -5.88 -10.11 5.93
N TYR A 89 -6.04 -10.70 4.75
CA TYR A 89 -7.34 -10.98 4.15
C TYR A 89 -7.42 -12.34 3.44
N GLU A 90 -6.45 -13.22 3.69
CA GLU A 90 -6.42 -14.54 3.07
C GLU A 90 -7.53 -15.45 3.62
N PRO A 91 -8.23 -16.23 2.77
CA PRO A 91 -9.27 -17.17 3.22
C PRO A 91 -8.77 -18.21 4.22
N ILE A 92 -7.51 -18.64 4.05
CA ILE A 92 -6.82 -19.47 5.04
C ILE A 92 -6.14 -18.52 6.03
N VAL A 93 -6.74 -18.39 7.21
CA VAL A 93 -6.21 -17.50 8.26
C VAL A 93 -5.15 -18.22 9.06
N ASP A 94 -3.91 -17.73 9.03
CA ASP A 94 -2.91 -18.05 10.04
C ASP A 94 -2.97 -17.00 11.14
N GLU A 95 -2.78 -17.43 12.39
CA GLU A 95 -2.66 -16.57 13.55
C GLU A 95 -1.43 -17.02 14.33
N ILE A 96 -0.51 -16.10 14.54
CA ILE A 96 0.85 -16.38 15.01
C ILE A 96 1.14 -15.46 16.19
N GLU A 97 1.39 -16.05 17.34
CA GLU A 97 1.82 -15.32 18.53
C GLU A 97 3.27 -14.85 18.35
N LEU A 98 3.52 -13.59 18.71
CA LEU A 98 4.84 -12.99 18.67
C LEU A 98 5.52 -13.06 20.03
N LYS A 99 6.78 -13.48 20.05
CA LYS A 99 7.59 -13.42 21.26
C LYS A 99 8.00 -11.98 21.55
N ILE A 100 7.59 -11.46 22.71
CA ILE A 100 8.01 -10.15 23.21
C ILE A 100 9.34 -10.28 23.93
N ASN A 101 10.38 -9.57 23.46
CA ASN A 101 11.73 -9.65 24.02
C ASN A 101 12.07 -8.47 24.93
N ASP A 102 11.49 -7.31 24.68
CA ASP A 102 11.78 -6.08 25.40
C ASP A 102 10.57 -5.16 25.36
N VAL A 103 10.34 -4.43 26.46
CA VAL A 103 9.24 -3.46 26.61
C VAL A 103 9.81 -2.20 27.25
N ARG A 104 9.69 -1.08 26.55
CA ARG A 104 10.20 0.23 26.99
C ARG A 104 9.10 1.26 26.98
N LYS A 105 9.19 2.21 27.91
CA LYS A 105 8.32 3.39 27.99
C LYS A 105 9.15 4.65 27.83
N THR A 106 8.66 5.61 27.05
CA THR A 106 9.25 6.94 26.91
C THR A 106 8.14 7.98 26.91
N GLY A 107 7.97 8.69 28.04
CA GLY A 107 6.82 9.57 28.25
C GLY A 107 5.51 8.78 28.22
N ILE A 108 4.64 9.11 27.26
CA ILE A 108 3.34 8.44 27.03
C ILE A 108 3.40 7.30 26.01
N PHE A 109 4.58 7.07 25.40
CA PHE A 109 4.75 6.08 24.34
C PHE A 109 5.35 4.79 24.87
N TRP A 110 4.86 3.66 24.35
CA TRP A 110 5.41 2.34 24.59
C TRP A 110 6.08 1.82 23.33
N SER A 111 7.16 1.05 23.52
CA SER A 111 7.89 0.40 22.45
C SER A 111 8.20 -1.04 22.86
N ILE A 112 7.79 -1.99 22.03
CA ILE A 112 8.02 -3.42 22.22
C ILE A 112 8.92 -3.93 21.10
N LYS A 113 9.90 -4.77 21.45
CA LYS A 113 10.68 -5.54 20.47
C LYS A 113 10.12 -6.95 20.38
N ALA A 114 9.44 -7.27 19.28
CA ALA A 114 8.80 -8.56 19.04
C ALA A 114 9.57 -9.38 17.99
N SER A 115 9.57 -10.71 18.13
CA SER A 115 10.16 -11.64 17.16
C SER A 115 9.11 -12.31 16.29
N ILE A 116 9.40 -12.40 14.99
CA ILE A 116 8.68 -13.25 14.04
C ILE A 116 9.26 -14.67 14.15
N PRO A 117 8.44 -15.73 14.37
CA PRO A 117 8.91 -17.10 14.29
C PRO A 117 9.57 -17.44 12.94
N SER A 118 10.54 -18.36 12.91
CA SER A 118 11.28 -18.69 11.69
C SER A 118 10.47 -19.46 10.65
N ASP A 119 9.41 -20.12 11.09
CA ASP A 119 8.48 -20.93 10.29
C ASP A 119 7.23 -20.14 9.83
N THR A 120 7.11 -18.86 10.20
CA THR A 120 6.03 -18.00 9.75
C THR A 120 5.99 -17.92 8.21
N PRO A 121 4.86 -18.23 7.55
CA PRO A 121 4.72 -18.07 6.11
C PRO A 121 5.03 -16.64 5.63
N THR A 122 5.40 -16.49 4.36
CA THR A 122 5.61 -15.17 3.76
C THR A 122 4.28 -14.67 3.27
N GLU A 123 3.78 -13.60 3.90
CA GLU A 123 2.50 -13.00 3.57
C GLU A 123 2.43 -11.61 4.22
N LEU A 124 1.42 -10.84 3.85
CA LEU A 124 1.03 -9.62 4.53
C LEU A 124 0.07 -9.94 5.70
N TYR A 125 0.38 -9.40 6.87
CA TYR A 125 -0.35 -9.67 8.11
C TYR A 125 -0.93 -8.40 8.75
N ASN A 126 -2.10 -8.56 9.37
CA ASN A 126 -2.62 -7.65 10.39
C ASN A 126 -1.83 -7.85 11.69
N LEU A 127 -1.64 -6.78 12.45
CA LEU A 127 -1.07 -6.81 13.79
C LEU A 127 -2.19 -6.61 14.82
N THR A 128 -2.24 -7.45 15.85
CA THR A 128 -3.11 -7.24 17.01
C THR A 128 -2.27 -7.21 18.28
N LEU A 129 -2.37 -6.13 19.03
CA LEU A 129 -1.85 -6.02 20.39
C LEU A 129 -2.97 -6.32 21.37
N PHE A 130 -2.70 -7.17 22.36
CA PHE A 130 -3.58 -7.41 23.50
C PHE A 130 -2.93 -6.89 24.77
N PHE A 131 -3.70 -6.27 25.65
CA PHE A 131 -3.22 -5.87 26.96
C PHE A 131 -4.26 -6.09 28.04
N GLU A 132 -3.79 -6.58 29.17
CA GLU A 132 -4.59 -6.81 30.37
C GLU A 132 -4.44 -5.59 31.29
N LYS A 133 -5.55 -5.00 31.75
CA LYS A 133 -5.55 -3.93 32.76
C LYS A 133 -6.72 -4.16 33.71
N ASN A 134 -6.44 -4.24 35.01
CA ASN A 134 -7.47 -4.50 36.04
C ASN A 134 -8.31 -5.77 35.76
N LYS A 135 -7.67 -6.84 35.25
CA LYS A 135 -8.31 -8.10 34.81
C LYS A 135 -9.25 -7.98 33.60
N THR A 136 -9.29 -6.84 32.93
CA THR A 136 -9.99 -6.68 31.65
C THR A 136 -9.00 -6.76 30.51
N LEU A 137 -9.33 -7.56 29.49
CA LEU A 137 -8.53 -7.69 28.28
C LEU A 137 -9.00 -6.67 27.23
N TYR A 138 -8.04 -5.97 26.66
CA TYR A 138 -8.24 -4.98 25.60
C TYR A 138 -7.38 -5.34 24.40
N SER A 139 -7.75 -4.83 23.22
CA SER A 139 -6.99 -5.05 22.00
C SER A 139 -6.96 -3.85 21.09
N LEU A 140 -5.83 -3.66 20.39
CA LEU A 140 -5.68 -2.73 19.27
C LEU A 140 -5.31 -3.53 18.03
N ASN A 141 -5.93 -3.22 16.90
CA ASN A 141 -5.68 -3.88 15.63
C ASN A 141 -5.22 -2.87 14.58
N GLU A 142 -4.16 -3.21 13.86
CA GLU A 142 -3.69 -2.46 12.70
C GLU A 142 -3.62 -3.43 11.50
N PRO A 143 -4.43 -3.21 10.45
CA PRO A 143 -4.43 -4.10 9.31
C PRO A 143 -3.18 -3.91 8.44
N ARG A 144 -2.79 -4.97 7.72
CA ARG A 144 -1.68 -4.93 6.74
C ARG A 144 -0.40 -4.25 7.24
N ALA A 145 -0.09 -4.44 8.52
CA ALA A 145 0.96 -3.70 9.19
C ALA A 145 2.30 -4.43 9.16
N VAL A 146 2.31 -5.76 8.99
CA VAL A 146 3.53 -6.56 9.06
C VAL A 146 3.62 -7.42 7.82
N ASP A 147 4.65 -7.23 7.01
CA ASP A 147 4.97 -8.06 5.86
C ASP A 147 6.12 -8.98 6.22
N VAL A 148 5.88 -10.29 6.14
CA VAL A 148 6.91 -11.28 6.47
C VAL A 148 7.56 -11.78 5.19
N VAL A 149 8.87 -11.57 5.08
CA VAL A 149 9.67 -12.00 3.92
C VAL A 149 10.65 -13.11 4.30
N ASN A 150 11.10 -13.90 3.33
CA ASN A 150 12.13 -14.92 3.58
C ASN A 150 13.48 -14.25 3.88
N ASN A 151 13.88 -13.36 2.99
CA ASN A 151 15.07 -12.54 3.10
C ASN A 151 14.93 -11.30 2.22
N PHE A 152 15.70 -10.26 2.51
CA PHE A 152 15.85 -9.15 1.57
C PHE A 152 16.78 -9.57 0.43
N THR A 153 16.32 -9.37 -0.80
CA THR A 153 17.10 -9.72 -2.00
C THR A 153 17.66 -8.47 -2.68
N GLN A 154 18.65 -8.66 -3.56
CA GLN A 154 19.13 -7.58 -4.43
C GLN A 154 18.30 -7.41 -5.72
N SER A 155 17.22 -8.17 -5.88
CA SER A 155 16.34 -8.11 -7.03
C SER A 155 14.88 -8.13 -6.58
N PHE A 156 14.27 -6.97 -6.59
CA PHE A 156 12.90 -6.76 -6.12
C PHE A 156 12.22 -5.74 -7.05
N SER A 157 10.92 -5.61 -6.94
CA SER A 157 10.14 -4.64 -7.72
C SER A 157 9.19 -3.88 -6.81
N PHE A 158 8.90 -2.64 -7.17
CA PHE A 158 7.88 -1.87 -6.49
C PHE A 158 7.08 -1.06 -7.50
N VAL A 159 5.83 -0.77 -7.17
CA VAL A 159 4.98 0.08 -8.00
C VAL A 159 4.91 1.48 -7.41
N HIS A 160 5.06 2.50 -8.24
CA HIS A 160 4.78 3.88 -7.93
C HIS A 160 3.43 4.29 -8.52
N VAL A 161 2.53 4.75 -7.65
CA VAL A 161 1.22 5.34 -7.97
C VAL A 161 1.11 6.72 -7.35
N THR A 162 0.16 7.50 -7.84
CA THR A 162 -0.12 8.85 -7.32
C THR A 162 -1.54 9.26 -7.74
N ASP A 163 -2.08 10.28 -7.09
CA ASP A 163 -3.28 10.99 -7.54
C ASP A 163 -4.49 10.05 -7.68
N PHE A 164 -4.90 9.41 -6.57
CA PHE A 164 -6.15 8.65 -6.50
C PHE A 164 -7.37 9.58 -6.49
N HIS A 165 -7.25 10.76 -5.90
CA HIS A 165 -8.30 11.79 -5.85
C HIS A 165 -9.67 11.23 -5.41
N ILE A 166 -9.68 10.40 -4.35
CA ILE A 166 -10.92 9.85 -3.80
C ILE A 166 -11.85 11.00 -3.39
N GLY A 167 -13.06 11.00 -3.97
CA GLY A 167 -14.06 12.07 -3.77
C GLY A 167 -14.05 13.17 -4.84
N ASP A 168 -13.20 13.06 -5.87
CA ASP A 168 -13.10 14.07 -6.93
C ASP A 168 -14.20 13.91 -8.00
N PRO A 169 -15.06 14.93 -8.19
CA PRO A 169 -16.05 14.90 -9.26
C PRO A 169 -15.46 15.17 -10.65
N ARG A 170 -14.22 15.66 -10.77
CA ARG A 170 -13.60 16.04 -12.06
C ARG A 170 -13.32 14.83 -12.95
N GLY A 171 -12.96 13.68 -12.36
CA GLY A 171 -12.74 12.43 -13.09
C GLY A 171 -13.95 11.99 -13.93
N ALA A 172 -15.17 12.43 -13.57
CA ALA A 172 -16.38 12.14 -14.33
C ALA A 172 -16.34 12.70 -15.77
N LYS A 173 -15.46 13.66 -16.06
CA LYS A 173 -15.18 14.16 -17.41
C LYS A 173 -14.47 13.12 -18.28
N GLU A 174 -13.60 12.30 -17.68
CA GLU A 174 -12.86 11.24 -18.38
C GLU A 174 -13.74 10.01 -18.56
N ASN A 175 -14.27 9.47 -17.46
CA ASN A 175 -15.23 8.37 -17.50
C ASN A 175 -16.11 8.34 -16.25
N LEU A 176 -17.40 8.66 -16.42
CA LEU A 176 -18.38 8.68 -15.34
C LEU A 176 -18.51 7.32 -14.62
N ARG A 177 -18.52 6.20 -15.37
CA ARG A 177 -18.74 4.87 -14.79
C ARG A 177 -17.56 4.42 -13.93
N GLU A 178 -16.36 4.78 -14.34
CA GLU A 178 -15.12 4.38 -13.66
C GLU A 178 -14.74 5.33 -12.52
N THR A 179 -15.27 6.55 -12.54
CA THR A 179 -15.15 7.51 -11.42
C THR A 179 -16.11 7.20 -10.28
N ILE A 180 -17.36 6.82 -10.59
CA ILE A 180 -18.36 6.48 -9.56
C ILE A 180 -17.86 5.30 -8.73
N GLY A 181 -17.87 5.45 -7.41
CA GLY A 181 -17.42 4.41 -6.49
C GLY A 181 -15.91 4.14 -6.54
N TRP A 182 -15.14 5.02 -7.20
CA TRP A 182 -13.68 4.94 -7.30
C TRP A 182 -13.18 3.66 -7.99
N GLU A 183 -13.93 3.18 -8.99
CA GLU A 183 -13.60 1.94 -9.71
C GLU A 183 -12.25 2.05 -10.45
N ALA A 184 -11.85 3.24 -10.91
CA ALA A 184 -10.52 3.47 -11.49
C ALA A 184 -9.38 3.16 -10.51
N ALA A 185 -9.47 3.68 -9.28
CA ALA A 185 -8.50 3.38 -8.22
C ALA A 185 -8.52 1.89 -7.86
N LYS A 186 -9.71 1.30 -7.66
CA LYS A 186 -9.84 -0.14 -7.35
C LYS A 186 -9.30 -1.02 -8.47
N LYS A 187 -9.49 -0.63 -9.73
CA LYS A 187 -8.98 -1.36 -10.88
C LYS A 187 -7.46 -1.35 -10.89
N ALA A 188 -6.83 -0.21 -10.65
CA ALA A 188 -5.38 -0.14 -10.52
C ALA A 188 -4.87 -1.05 -9.39
N VAL A 189 -5.54 -1.06 -8.23
CA VAL A 189 -5.20 -1.98 -7.13
C VAL A 189 -5.31 -3.45 -7.56
N GLU A 190 -6.38 -3.82 -8.27
CA GLU A 190 -6.56 -5.18 -8.78
C GLU A 190 -5.41 -5.61 -9.70
N GLU A 191 -5.01 -4.75 -10.64
CA GLU A 191 -3.91 -5.04 -11.56
C GLU A 191 -2.56 -5.11 -10.82
N ILE A 192 -2.31 -4.21 -9.87
CA ILE A 192 -1.09 -4.21 -9.06
C ILE A 192 -1.01 -5.48 -8.20
N ASN A 193 -2.13 -5.93 -7.61
CA ASN A 193 -2.17 -7.18 -6.86
C ASN A 193 -1.84 -8.39 -7.74
N LEU A 194 -2.26 -8.38 -9.02
CA LEU A 194 -1.87 -9.42 -9.97
C LEU A 194 -0.38 -9.38 -10.28
N LEU A 195 0.19 -8.19 -10.52
CA LEU A 195 1.63 -8.03 -10.77
C LEU A 195 2.46 -8.41 -9.53
N HIS A 196 1.87 -8.28 -8.34
CA HIS A 196 2.41 -8.66 -7.04
C HIS A 196 3.85 -8.17 -6.80
N PRO A 197 4.09 -6.84 -6.84
CA PRO A 197 5.39 -6.27 -6.52
C PRO A 197 5.70 -6.46 -5.02
N ASP A 198 6.96 -6.28 -4.61
CA ASP A 198 7.35 -6.39 -3.20
C ASP A 198 6.68 -5.33 -2.32
N PHE A 199 6.38 -4.15 -2.86
CA PHE A 199 5.59 -3.11 -2.20
C PHE A 199 5.11 -2.03 -3.20
N VAL A 200 4.32 -1.10 -2.70
CA VAL A 200 3.77 0.04 -3.44
C VAL A 200 4.11 1.34 -2.74
N ILE A 201 4.49 2.36 -3.52
CA ILE A 201 4.67 3.74 -3.07
C ILE A 201 3.55 4.61 -3.67
N ILE A 202 2.88 5.40 -2.84
CA ILE A 202 1.81 6.33 -3.23
C ILE A 202 2.24 7.77 -2.91
N SER A 203 2.53 8.57 -3.94
CA SER A 203 3.13 9.90 -3.77
C SER A 203 2.12 11.06 -3.74
N GLY A 204 1.08 10.97 -2.92
CA GLY A 204 0.17 12.09 -2.63
C GLY A 204 -1.07 12.19 -3.50
N ASP A 205 -1.93 13.12 -3.10
CA ASP A 205 -3.30 13.36 -3.60
C ASP A 205 -4.13 12.06 -3.59
N LEU A 206 -4.12 11.42 -2.43
CA LEU A 206 -4.92 10.22 -2.18
C LEU A 206 -6.41 10.58 -2.14
N VAL A 207 -6.76 11.69 -1.50
CA VAL A 207 -8.13 12.20 -1.46
C VAL A 207 -8.23 13.51 -2.23
N PHE A 208 -9.44 13.87 -2.66
CA PHE A 208 -9.74 15.23 -3.14
C PHE A 208 -9.92 16.22 -1.97
N GLY A 209 -10.43 15.72 -0.84
CA GLY A 209 -10.50 16.43 0.45
C GLY A 209 -11.80 17.18 0.73
N TYR A 210 -12.67 17.37 -0.28
CA TYR A 210 -13.88 18.20 -0.15
C TYR A 210 -14.98 17.57 0.73
N LEU A 211 -15.10 16.24 0.77
CA LEU A 211 -16.04 15.56 1.65
C LEU A 211 -15.41 15.24 3.02
N ASN A 212 -14.22 15.80 3.31
CA ASN A 212 -13.50 15.67 4.56
C ASN A 212 -13.35 14.20 4.97
N SER A 213 -13.71 13.86 6.22
CA SER A 213 -13.54 12.52 6.81
C SER A 213 -14.14 11.38 6.00
N TYR A 214 -15.13 11.66 5.13
CA TYR A 214 -15.66 10.64 4.21
C TYR A 214 -14.61 10.21 3.20
N ASP A 215 -13.95 11.14 2.51
CA ASP A 215 -12.93 10.82 1.50
C ASP A 215 -11.78 10.01 2.10
N TYR A 216 -11.29 10.40 3.28
CA TYR A 216 -10.21 9.68 3.97
C TYR A 216 -10.65 8.28 4.42
N LYS A 217 -11.88 8.13 4.90
CA LYS A 217 -12.43 6.82 5.29
C LYS A 217 -12.55 5.90 4.09
N GLU A 218 -13.03 6.40 2.97
CA GLU A 218 -13.20 5.60 1.75
C GLU A 218 -11.86 5.30 1.07
N CYS A 219 -10.92 6.25 1.09
CA CYS A 219 -9.55 6.00 0.66
C CYS A 219 -8.88 4.93 1.52
N TYR A 220 -9.01 5.00 2.86
CA TYR A 220 -8.52 3.96 3.77
C TYR A 220 -9.07 2.57 3.42
N LYS A 221 -10.37 2.49 3.06
CA LYS A 221 -11.00 1.24 2.60
C LYS A 221 -10.38 0.70 1.31
N ILE A 222 -10.09 1.57 0.34
CA ILE A 222 -9.43 1.18 -0.91
C ILE A 222 -7.99 0.72 -0.64
N LEU A 223 -7.26 1.37 0.26
CA LEU A 223 -5.91 0.95 0.65
C LEU A 223 -5.89 -0.48 1.24
N GLN A 224 -6.96 -0.91 1.90
CA GLN A 224 -7.07 -2.29 2.39
C GLN A 224 -7.25 -3.34 1.29
N LEU A 225 -7.50 -2.91 0.04
CA LEU A 225 -7.62 -3.83 -1.09
C LEU A 225 -6.26 -4.32 -1.60
N PHE A 226 -5.16 -3.64 -1.30
CA PHE A 226 -3.82 -4.08 -1.69
C PHE A 226 -3.39 -5.36 -0.96
N ASP A 227 -2.80 -6.29 -1.71
CA ASP A 227 -2.26 -7.55 -1.19
C ASP A 227 -0.76 -7.45 -0.83
N VAL A 228 -0.17 -6.27 -1.01
CA VAL A 228 1.25 -5.98 -0.78
C VAL A 228 1.41 -4.72 0.08
N PRO A 229 2.54 -4.52 0.77
CA PRO A 229 2.80 -3.33 1.59
C PRO A 229 2.61 -2.02 0.83
N THR A 230 2.09 -0.97 1.48
CA THR A 230 1.94 0.36 0.88
C THR A 230 2.60 1.43 1.73
N PHE A 231 3.39 2.28 1.10
CA PHE A 231 4.06 3.45 1.70
C PHE A 231 3.51 4.73 1.07
N LEU A 232 3.02 5.65 1.90
CA LEU A 232 2.32 6.85 1.45
C LEU A 232 3.10 8.12 1.78
N CYS A 233 2.98 9.16 0.97
CA CYS A 233 3.26 10.54 1.38
C CYS A 233 2.08 11.46 1.01
N PRO A 234 1.87 12.57 1.72
CA PRO A 234 0.76 13.48 1.43
C PRO A 234 1.04 14.34 0.19
N GLY A 235 -0.03 14.67 -0.54
CA GLY A 235 -0.08 15.72 -1.57
C GLY A 235 -0.78 16.99 -1.09
N ASN A 236 -1.03 17.91 -2.03
CA ASN A 236 -1.69 19.17 -1.70
C ASN A 236 -3.15 18.98 -1.31
N HIS A 237 -3.90 18.07 -1.97
CA HIS A 237 -5.29 17.81 -1.64
C HIS A 237 -5.47 17.13 -0.27
N ASP A 238 -4.50 16.31 0.12
CA ASP A 238 -4.46 15.63 1.42
C ASP A 238 -4.21 16.59 2.60
N GLY A 239 -3.67 17.78 2.32
CA GLY A 239 -3.32 18.75 3.34
C GLY A 239 -4.23 19.98 3.37
N GLN A 240 -5.33 20.02 2.61
CA GLN A 240 -6.15 21.24 2.54
C GLN A 240 -6.97 21.43 3.81
N ILE A 241 -7.27 22.69 4.15
CA ILE A 241 -8.20 23.00 5.25
C ILE A 241 -9.57 23.28 4.66
N VAL A 242 -10.46 22.30 4.67
CA VAL A 242 -11.79 22.40 4.04
C VAL A 242 -12.88 22.48 5.11
N PHE A 243 -13.72 23.51 5.04
CA PHE A 243 -14.79 23.78 6.03
C PHE A 243 -14.29 23.76 7.49
N GLY A 244 -13.09 24.28 7.74
CA GLY A 244 -12.49 24.37 9.08
C GLY A 244 -11.87 23.09 9.61
N LYS A 245 -11.83 22.00 8.82
CA LYS A 245 -11.14 20.76 9.18
C LYS A 245 -9.77 20.72 8.49
N ASP A 246 -8.72 20.47 9.26
CA ASP A 246 -7.37 20.36 8.72
C ASP A 246 -7.14 18.97 8.12
N GLY A 247 -6.83 18.90 6.83
CA GLY A 247 -6.51 17.66 6.12
C GLY A 247 -5.35 16.90 6.76
N PHE A 248 -4.35 17.58 7.35
CA PHE A 248 -3.25 16.89 8.02
C PHE A 248 -3.66 16.21 9.34
N ASP A 249 -4.71 16.70 10.01
CA ASP A 249 -5.26 16.00 11.18
C ASP A 249 -6.02 14.74 10.75
N LEU A 250 -6.73 14.81 9.62
CA LEU A 250 -7.35 13.63 9.00
C LEU A 250 -6.29 12.64 8.49
N TRP A 251 -5.24 13.12 7.84
CA TRP A 251 -4.10 12.30 7.40
C TRP A 251 -3.51 11.54 8.57
N ARG A 252 -3.17 12.20 9.68
CA ARG A 252 -2.61 11.52 10.85
C ARG A 252 -3.56 10.47 11.44
N LYS A 253 -4.86 10.77 11.43
CA LYS A 253 -5.89 9.85 11.91
C LYS A 253 -6.01 8.60 11.05
N TYR A 254 -5.97 8.71 9.73
CA TYR A 254 -6.23 7.57 8.81
C TYR A 254 -4.95 6.90 8.30
N PHE A 255 -3.89 7.66 8.06
CA PHE A 255 -2.67 7.25 7.35
C PHE A 255 -1.38 7.47 8.16
N GLY A 256 -1.42 8.22 9.27
CA GLY A 256 -0.26 8.35 10.17
C GLY A 256 0.74 9.44 9.78
N LEU A 257 2.00 9.08 9.55
CA LEU A 257 3.10 10.06 9.48
C LEU A 257 3.07 10.89 8.18
N LEU A 258 3.51 12.14 8.27
CA LEU A 258 3.69 13.03 7.10
C LEU A 258 5.08 12.86 6.46
N ASN A 259 6.09 12.55 7.29
CA ASN A 259 7.48 12.32 6.91
C ASN A 259 7.98 11.09 7.67
N TYR A 260 8.67 10.20 6.97
CA TYR A 260 9.33 9.02 7.54
C TYR A 260 10.28 8.42 6.51
N SER A 261 11.12 7.49 6.94
CA SER A 261 12.00 6.72 6.07
C SER A 261 12.00 5.26 6.49
N PHE A 262 12.35 4.38 5.55
CA PHE A 262 12.44 2.96 5.78
C PHE A 262 13.52 2.33 4.90
N ASN A 263 13.98 1.16 5.30
CA ASN A 263 14.95 0.37 4.53
C ASN A 263 14.29 -0.91 4.06
N TYR A 264 14.51 -1.25 2.79
CA TYR A 264 14.28 -2.60 2.27
C TYR A 264 15.66 -3.22 2.09
N GLY A 265 16.10 -4.09 3.01
CA GLY A 265 17.47 -4.57 3.03
C GLY A 265 18.49 -3.42 3.14
N THR A 266 19.33 -3.26 2.12
CA THR A 266 20.35 -2.18 2.03
C THR A 266 19.89 -0.98 1.21
N TYR A 267 18.65 -0.95 0.73
CA TYR A 267 18.09 0.16 -0.05
C TYR A 267 17.28 1.08 0.85
N HIS A 268 17.48 2.39 0.70
CA HIS A 268 16.87 3.40 1.56
C HIS A 268 15.75 4.16 0.84
N PHE A 269 14.63 4.35 1.52
CA PHE A 269 13.46 5.06 1.00
C PHE A 269 13.06 6.17 1.98
N ILE A 270 12.88 7.39 1.47
CA ILE A 270 12.48 8.57 2.25
C ILE A 270 11.18 9.19 1.70
N ALA A 271 10.18 9.29 2.56
CA ALA A 271 8.89 9.93 2.31
C ALA A 271 8.94 11.39 2.78
N VAL A 272 8.70 12.35 1.88
CA VAL A 272 8.76 13.79 2.20
C VAL A 272 7.43 14.47 1.89
N ASN A 273 6.81 15.06 2.91
CA ASN A 273 5.70 16.00 2.77
C ASN A 273 6.21 17.27 2.08
N SER A 274 5.75 17.48 0.87
CA SER A 274 6.10 18.65 0.05
C SER A 274 5.02 19.73 0.07
N TYR A 275 4.06 19.69 1.00
CA TYR A 275 2.95 20.64 1.11
C TYR A 275 2.87 21.29 2.51
N CYS A 276 4.01 21.71 3.08
CA CYS A 276 4.09 22.31 4.41
C CYS A 276 3.66 23.80 4.48
N TRP A 277 2.74 24.24 3.63
CA TRP A 277 2.26 25.62 3.64
C TRP A 277 1.61 25.98 4.98
N PRO A 278 1.76 27.23 5.46
CA PRO A 278 1.01 27.74 6.60
C PRO A 278 -0.50 27.55 6.44
N SER A 279 -1.20 27.29 7.54
CA SER A 279 -2.64 26.94 7.52
C SER A 279 -3.51 27.94 6.73
N TYR A 280 -3.26 29.25 6.85
CA TYR A 280 -4.04 30.27 6.11
C TYR A 280 -3.86 30.20 4.58
N GLN A 281 -2.79 29.54 4.10
CA GLN A 281 -2.48 29.33 2.68
C GLN A 281 -2.92 27.96 2.15
N ARG A 282 -3.38 27.07 3.03
CA ARG A 282 -3.93 25.74 2.69
C ARG A 282 -5.46 25.71 2.59
N THR A 283 -6.13 26.82 2.87
CA THR A 283 -7.59 26.94 2.80
C THR A 283 -8.04 27.19 1.35
N PRO A 284 -9.12 26.57 0.87
CA PRO A 284 -9.68 26.86 -0.44
C PRO A 284 -10.52 28.11 -0.50
N MET A 285 -10.43 28.79 -1.64
CA MET A 285 -11.30 29.90 -2.04
C MET A 285 -12.27 29.35 -3.09
N LEU A 286 -13.35 28.71 -2.62
CA LEU A 286 -14.27 27.86 -3.42
C LEU A 286 -13.63 26.53 -3.83
N PHE A 287 -13.35 26.32 -5.12
CA PHE A 287 -12.84 25.07 -5.70
C PHE A 287 -11.30 24.96 -5.77
N PRO A 288 -10.51 26.04 -5.99
CA PRO A 288 -9.06 25.98 -5.84
C PRO A 288 -8.58 26.37 -4.44
N THR A 289 -7.51 25.72 -3.95
CA THR A 289 -6.77 26.19 -2.77
C THR A 289 -6.00 27.45 -3.02
N PHE A 290 -5.75 28.27 -1.99
CA PHE A 290 -4.87 29.44 -2.16
C PHE A 290 -3.52 29.05 -2.76
N ASN A 291 -2.94 27.93 -2.31
CA ASN A 291 -1.75 27.33 -2.90
C ASN A 291 -1.98 25.82 -3.05
N TRP A 292 -1.53 25.27 -4.16
CA TRP A 292 -1.39 23.83 -4.36
C TRP A 292 0.03 23.47 -4.82
N GLY A 293 0.97 24.42 -4.80
CA GLY A 293 2.37 24.17 -5.11
C GLY A 293 3.18 23.56 -3.96
N GLY A 294 4.44 23.26 -4.22
CA GLY A 294 5.36 22.71 -3.24
C GLY A 294 5.78 23.71 -2.16
N TYR A 295 5.98 23.24 -0.93
CA TYR A 295 6.57 23.99 0.18
C TYR A 295 7.14 23.01 1.21
N ILE A 296 8.43 23.14 1.55
CA ILE A 296 9.07 22.34 2.60
C ILE A 296 9.64 23.29 3.64
N ASP A 297 9.17 23.21 4.88
CA ASP A 297 9.64 24.09 5.94
C ASP A 297 11.10 23.76 6.37
N ASP A 298 11.73 24.66 7.12
CA ASP A 298 13.12 24.50 7.55
C ASP A 298 13.35 23.33 8.53
N LYS A 299 12.31 22.91 9.26
CA LYS A 299 12.41 21.77 10.18
C LYS A 299 12.41 20.48 9.38
N GLU A 300 11.52 20.35 8.40
CA GLU A 300 11.44 19.18 7.53
C GLU A 300 12.67 19.08 6.64
N ILE A 301 13.22 20.17 6.11
CA ILE A 301 14.45 20.09 5.31
C ILE A 301 15.66 19.64 6.15
N LYS A 302 15.71 20.04 7.42
CA LYS A 302 16.74 19.60 8.35
C LYS A 302 16.57 18.14 8.75
N TRP A 303 15.33 17.67 8.85
CA TRP A 303 15.03 16.24 9.04
C TRP A 303 15.51 15.43 7.83
N VAL A 304 15.20 15.87 6.60
CA VAL A 304 15.69 15.24 5.36
C VAL A 304 17.22 15.17 5.32
N GLU A 305 17.91 16.26 5.65
CA GLU A 305 19.39 16.25 5.69
C GLU A 305 19.93 15.21 6.68
N ASN A 306 19.34 15.12 7.87
CA ASN A 306 19.79 14.16 8.88
C ASN A 306 19.50 12.71 8.47
N ASP A 307 18.35 12.45 7.86
CA ASP A 307 17.96 11.12 7.41
C ASP A 307 18.89 10.63 6.30
N LEU A 308 19.13 11.45 5.27
CA LEU A 308 20.07 11.14 4.19
C LEU A 308 21.49 10.91 4.73
N LYS A 309 21.97 11.79 5.63
CA LYS A 309 23.29 11.64 6.27
C LYS A 309 23.43 10.33 7.05
N ASN A 310 22.39 9.90 7.75
CA ASN A 310 22.42 8.67 8.54
C ASN A 310 22.35 7.39 7.68
N ASN A 311 22.00 7.52 6.39
CA ASN A 311 21.82 6.42 5.45
C ASN A 311 22.75 6.51 4.23
N GLU A 312 23.87 7.24 4.33
CA GLU A 312 24.88 7.39 3.26
C GLU A 312 25.43 6.07 2.70
N ASN A 313 25.34 4.97 3.47
CA ASN A 313 25.84 3.66 3.07
C ASN A 313 24.79 2.78 2.34
N ALA A 314 23.63 3.33 2.00
CA ALA A 314 22.62 2.60 1.25
C ALA A 314 23.12 2.22 -0.16
N THR A 315 22.69 1.07 -0.68
CA THR A 315 23.04 0.64 -2.06
C THR A 315 22.41 1.58 -3.09
N LEU A 316 21.15 1.94 -2.88
CA LEU A 316 20.46 3.01 -3.61
C LEU A 316 19.55 3.76 -2.64
N THR A 317 19.36 5.05 -2.90
CA THR A 317 18.47 5.92 -2.15
C THR A 317 17.34 6.43 -3.03
N PHE A 318 16.11 6.22 -2.57
CA PHE A 318 14.88 6.64 -3.24
C PHE A 318 14.15 7.68 -2.39
N MET A 319 13.76 8.79 -3.01
CA MET A 319 12.93 9.81 -2.40
C MET A 319 11.57 9.84 -3.06
N PHE A 320 10.50 9.93 -2.29
CA PHE A 320 9.16 10.14 -2.84
C PHE A 320 8.45 11.29 -2.13
N LEU A 321 7.89 12.17 -2.95
CA LEU A 321 7.17 13.37 -2.54
C LEU A 321 6.18 13.76 -3.63
N HIS A 322 5.12 14.46 -3.28
CA HIS A 322 4.10 14.83 -4.26
C HIS A 322 4.58 15.81 -5.34
N HIS A 323 5.23 16.92 -4.96
CA HIS A 323 5.65 17.97 -5.89
C HIS A 323 7.08 17.74 -6.40
N ASN A 324 7.25 17.53 -7.70
CA ASN A 324 8.57 17.32 -8.31
C ASN A 324 9.50 18.52 -8.04
N PRO A 325 10.64 18.33 -7.34
CA PRO A 325 11.50 19.42 -6.92
C PRO A 325 12.25 20.09 -8.09
N ILE A 326 12.26 19.50 -9.29
CA ILE A 326 12.88 20.16 -10.46
C ILE A 326 11.99 21.25 -11.07
N TRP A 327 10.70 21.29 -10.74
CA TRP A 327 9.77 22.29 -11.26
C TRP A 327 9.49 23.41 -10.26
N GLU A 328 9.29 24.61 -10.80
CA GLU A 328 8.76 25.72 -10.02
C GLU A 328 7.23 25.62 -9.98
N THR A 329 6.67 25.78 -8.80
CA THR A 329 5.21 25.72 -8.56
C THR A 329 4.65 27.11 -8.24
N ARG A 330 5.27 28.16 -8.78
CA ARG A 330 4.86 29.55 -8.53
C ARG A 330 3.50 29.89 -9.14
N ASP A 331 3.16 29.26 -10.25
CA ASP A 331 1.85 29.44 -10.88
C ASP A 331 0.75 28.58 -10.22
N ASP A 332 1.12 27.73 -9.25
CA ASP A 332 0.22 26.85 -8.50
C ASP A 332 -0.42 27.57 -7.30
N SER A 333 -0.96 28.75 -7.57
CA SER A 333 -1.70 29.57 -6.60
C SER A 333 -2.74 30.46 -7.27
N VAL A 334 -3.84 30.74 -6.57
CA VAL A 334 -4.98 31.54 -7.10
C VAL A 334 -4.55 32.92 -7.60
N PHE A 335 -3.59 33.55 -6.93
CA PHE A 335 -3.15 34.92 -7.27
C PHE A 335 -1.81 34.97 -8.00
N LYS A 336 -1.10 33.84 -8.18
CA LYS A 336 0.29 33.82 -8.69
C LYS A 336 1.25 34.71 -7.86
N ILE A 337 0.87 35.01 -6.61
CA ILE A 337 1.62 35.88 -5.69
C ILE A 337 2.39 34.99 -4.72
N LYS A 338 3.73 35.05 -4.79
CA LYS A 338 4.67 34.54 -3.77
C LYS A 338 4.49 33.07 -3.34
N SER A 339 4.10 32.19 -4.25
CA SER A 339 4.07 30.73 -4.01
C SER A 339 5.34 30.02 -4.48
N GLU A 340 6.52 30.61 -4.21
CA GLU A 340 7.80 29.95 -4.52
C GLU A 340 7.89 28.63 -3.75
N TYR A 341 8.42 27.59 -4.40
CA TYR A 341 8.64 26.30 -3.75
C TYR A 341 9.72 26.45 -2.67
N HIS A 342 9.28 26.73 -1.44
CA HIS A 342 10.17 27.03 -0.32
C HIS A 342 11.12 25.87 -0.04
N ASN A 343 12.40 26.19 0.19
CA ASN A 343 13.52 25.25 0.34
C ASN A 343 13.80 24.30 -0.84
N ARG A 344 13.17 24.49 -2.02
CA ARG A 344 13.43 23.69 -3.24
C ARG A 344 14.92 23.58 -3.58
N LYS A 345 15.64 24.71 -3.62
CA LYS A 345 17.08 24.73 -3.93
C LYS A 345 17.91 23.96 -2.90
N LYS A 346 17.56 24.05 -1.60
CA LYS A 346 18.21 23.29 -0.54
C LYS A 346 17.94 21.80 -0.74
N LEU A 347 16.70 21.41 -1.03
CA LEU A 347 16.35 20.01 -1.30
C LEU A 347 17.15 19.45 -2.49
N LEU A 348 17.18 20.16 -3.61
CA LEU A 348 17.99 19.76 -4.78
C LEU A 348 19.48 19.61 -4.42
N SER A 349 20.01 20.52 -3.61
CA SER A 349 21.41 20.43 -3.13
C SER A 349 21.64 19.21 -2.23
N LEU A 350 20.66 18.83 -1.40
CA LEU A 350 20.76 17.63 -0.54
C LEU A 350 20.67 16.35 -1.37
N ILE A 351 19.76 16.30 -2.36
CA ILE A 351 19.62 15.19 -3.30
C ILE A 351 20.97 14.93 -4.01
N GLU A 352 21.61 15.99 -4.51
CA GLU A 352 22.92 15.90 -5.16
C GLU A 352 24.02 15.51 -4.18
N LYS A 353 24.10 16.19 -3.01
CA LYS A 353 25.15 15.96 -2.01
C LYS A 353 25.18 14.53 -1.48
N TYR A 354 24.02 13.94 -1.22
CA TYR A 354 23.90 12.59 -0.65
C TYR A 354 23.62 11.50 -1.69
N GLY A 355 23.64 11.84 -2.99
CA GLY A 355 23.54 10.86 -4.08
C GLY A 355 22.21 10.11 -4.13
N VAL A 356 21.08 10.81 -4.04
CA VAL A 356 19.76 10.18 -4.23
C VAL A 356 19.64 9.70 -5.68
N ASP A 357 19.37 8.42 -5.88
CA ASP A 357 19.34 7.79 -7.22
C ASP A 357 18.04 8.08 -7.97
N MET A 358 16.91 8.13 -7.26
CA MET A 358 15.60 8.31 -7.88
C MET A 358 14.64 9.11 -7.00
N VAL A 359 13.97 10.08 -7.62
CA VAL A 359 12.94 10.92 -7.00
C VAL A 359 11.59 10.66 -7.67
N LEU A 360 10.60 10.23 -6.91
CA LEU A 360 9.27 9.85 -7.38
C LEU A 360 8.24 10.90 -6.99
N SER A 361 7.43 11.35 -7.96
CA SER A 361 6.47 12.45 -7.79
C SER A 361 5.20 12.31 -8.62
N GLY A 362 4.19 13.15 -8.33
CA GLY A 362 2.90 13.17 -9.01
C GLY A 362 2.47 14.59 -9.38
N HIS A 363 1.28 15.00 -8.92
CA HIS A 363 0.76 16.38 -8.94
C HIS A 363 0.27 16.88 -10.30
N VAL A 364 1.03 16.66 -11.37
CA VAL A 364 0.72 17.25 -12.68
C VAL A 364 -0.13 16.35 -13.59
N HIS A 365 -0.39 15.11 -13.15
CA HIS A 365 -1.24 14.10 -13.79
C HIS A 365 -0.76 13.62 -15.18
N TYR A 366 0.52 13.75 -15.51
CA TYR A 366 1.11 13.21 -16.75
C TYR A 366 2.52 12.68 -16.51
N ASP A 367 2.96 11.76 -17.39
CA ASP A 367 4.29 11.17 -17.27
C ASP A 367 5.41 12.14 -17.67
N ASN A 368 6.43 12.24 -16.81
CA ASN A 368 7.72 12.85 -17.10
C ASN A 368 8.85 12.01 -16.51
N VAL A 369 9.96 11.93 -17.24
CA VAL A 369 11.23 11.41 -16.73
C VAL A 369 12.32 12.40 -17.12
N THR A 370 13.06 12.88 -16.13
CA THR A 370 14.20 13.77 -16.33
C THR A 370 15.40 13.24 -15.54
N ILE A 371 16.58 13.22 -16.14
CA ILE A 371 17.82 12.79 -15.45
C ILE A 371 18.71 14.02 -15.28
N ILE A 372 19.13 14.31 -14.04
CA ILE A 372 20.03 15.42 -13.70
C ILE A 372 21.12 14.87 -12.79
N ASN A 373 22.39 15.04 -13.15
CA ASN A 373 23.55 14.61 -12.38
C ASN A 373 23.49 13.14 -11.91
N GLY A 374 22.88 12.27 -12.72
CA GLY A 374 22.71 10.84 -12.41
C GLY A 374 21.42 10.49 -11.66
N THR A 375 20.77 11.45 -10.98
CA THR A 375 19.48 11.26 -10.33
C THR A 375 18.35 11.21 -11.35
N ILE A 376 17.47 10.20 -11.22
CA ILE A 376 16.28 10.01 -12.07
C ILE A 376 15.08 10.65 -11.39
N TYR A 377 14.57 11.75 -11.93
CA TYR A 377 13.33 12.39 -11.48
C TYR A 377 12.17 11.87 -12.31
N ILE A 378 11.24 11.18 -11.66
CA ILE A 378 10.04 10.62 -12.27
C ILE A 378 8.83 11.36 -11.75
N THR A 379 7.98 11.76 -12.68
CA THR A 379 6.60 12.12 -12.41
C THR A 379 5.69 11.13 -13.11
N THR A 380 4.85 10.47 -12.33
CA THR A 380 3.92 9.44 -12.84
C THR A 380 2.58 10.09 -13.15
N THR A 381 1.91 9.61 -14.19
CA THR A 381 0.53 10.02 -14.49
C THR A 381 -0.44 9.66 -13.35
N THR A 382 -1.69 10.11 -13.43
CA THR A 382 -2.67 9.91 -12.36
C THR A 382 -3.28 8.51 -12.39
N THR A 383 -3.74 8.02 -11.24
CA THR A 383 -4.44 6.72 -11.16
C THR A 383 -5.92 6.84 -11.51
N ALA A 384 -6.57 7.95 -11.12
CA ALA A 384 -8.04 8.06 -11.19
C ALA A 384 -8.58 9.51 -11.29
N SER A 385 -7.73 10.52 -11.38
CA SER A 385 -8.15 11.92 -11.49
C SER A 385 -8.35 12.38 -12.94
N ASP A 386 -8.78 13.63 -13.13
CA ASP A 386 -8.76 14.25 -14.45
C ASP A 386 -7.33 14.35 -14.98
N HIS A 387 -7.14 14.29 -16.29
CA HIS A 387 -5.79 14.28 -16.85
C HIS A 387 -5.68 15.16 -18.09
N ARG A 388 -4.46 15.51 -18.46
CA ARG A 388 -4.19 16.28 -19.68
C ARG A 388 -4.50 15.43 -20.92
N LYS A 389 -4.65 16.08 -22.08
CA LYS A 389 -5.08 15.43 -23.33
C LYS A 389 -4.16 14.28 -23.79
N ASP A 390 -2.89 14.30 -23.43
CA ASP A 390 -1.87 13.30 -23.76
C ASP A 390 -1.54 12.34 -22.60
N ALA A 391 -2.25 12.46 -21.48
CA ALA A 391 -2.14 11.60 -20.31
C ALA A 391 -3.27 10.56 -20.26
N TYR A 392 -3.20 9.66 -19.29
CA TYR A 392 -4.11 8.52 -19.13
C TYR A 392 -4.04 8.01 -17.69
N TRP A 393 -5.02 7.20 -17.27
CA TRP A 393 -4.91 6.52 -15.98
C TRP A 393 -3.87 5.41 -16.00
N GLY A 394 -2.95 5.42 -15.04
CA GLY A 394 -1.85 4.45 -15.02
C GLY A 394 -1.01 4.45 -13.76
N TYR A 395 -0.02 3.57 -13.75
CA TYR A 395 0.92 3.36 -12.66
C TYR A 395 2.27 2.87 -13.18
N ARG A 396 3.31 2.96 -12.37
CA ARG A 396 4.68 2.69 -12.81
C ARG A 396 5.30 1.53 -12.05
N LEU A 397 5.62 0.45 -12.76
CA LEU A 397 6.40 -0.66 -12.21
C LEU A 397 7.91 -0.37 -12.33
N ILE A 398 8.61 -0.41 -11.21
CA ILE A 398 10.05 -0.19 -11.11
C ILE A 398 10.70 -1.52 -10.69
N ASN A 399 11.70 -1.95 -11.46
CA ASN A 399 12.42 -3.19 -11.20
C ASN A 399 13.86 -2.88 -10.81
N ILE A 400 14.28 -3.43 -9.67
CA ILE A 400 15.66 -3.46 -9.21
C ILE A 400 16.21 -4.85 -9.48
N LYS A 401 17.42 -4.93 -10.00
CA LYS A 401 18.09 -6.21 -10.27
C LYS A 401 19.58 -6.09 -9.98
N ASN A 402 20.08 -7.01 -9.15
CA ASN A 402 21.48 -7.09 -8.76
C ASN A 402 22.04 -5.75 -8.23
N GLY A 403 21.29 -5.03 -7.39
CA GLY A 403 21.77 -3.76 -6.84
C GLY A 403 21.49 -2.53 -7.69
N ALA A 404 20.96 -2.68 -8.92
CA ALA A 404 20.80 -1.58 -9.86
C ALA A 404 19.34 -1.41 -10.33
N ILE A 405 18.98 -0.17 -10.67
CA ILE A 405 17.69 0.17 -11.29
C ILE A 405 17.69 -0.40 -12.72
N LEU A 406 16.91 -1.45 -12.95
CA LEU A 406 16.85 -2.15 -14.24
C LEU A 406 15.88 -1.47 -15.21
N SER A 407 14.70 -1.09 -14.72
CA SER A 407 13.67 -0.49 -15.56
C SER A 407 12.67 0.29 -14.72
N TYR A 408 12.19 1.41 -15.26
CA TYR A 408 11.11 2.21 -14.68
C TYR A 408 10.11 2.70 -15.74
N ASN A 409 10.36 2.45 -17.03
CA ASN A 409 9.46 2.80 -18.13
C ASN A 409 8.73 1.55 -18.66
N TYR A 410 7.40 1.63 -18.71
CA TYR A 410 6.63 0.63 -19.44
C TYR A 410 6.84 0.79 -20.95
N ARG A 411 6.79 2.01 -21.47
CA ARG A 411 7.16 2.29 -22.87
C ARG A 411 8.05 3.53 -22.92
N GLU A 412 9.12 3.45 -23.71
CA GLU A 412 10.01 4.60 -23.89
C GLU A 412 9.29 5.78 -24.57
N PRO A 413 9.68 7.02 -24.27
CA PRO A 413 10.79 7.42 -23.40
C PRO A 413 10.40 7.58 -21.91
N LYS A 414 9.11 7.48 -21.57
CA LYS A 414 8.64 7.93 -20.26
C LYS A 414 7.33 7.32 -19.78
N TYR A 415 6.68 6.47 -20.56
CA TYR A 415 5.29 6.09 -20.34
C TYR A 415 5.15 5.04 -19.23
N SER A 416 4.19 5.27 -18.33
CA SER A 416 3.71 4.35 -17.30
C SER A 416 2.83 3.23 -17.89
N ILE A 417 2.57 2.18 -17.10
CA ILE A 417 1.61 1.13 -17.48
C ILE A 417 0.21 1.76 -17.50
N PRO A 418 -0.52 1.71 -18.62
CA PRO A 418 -1.91 2.15 -18.65
C PRO A 418 -2.78 1.17 -17.87
N SER A 419 -3.64 1.70 -16.99
CA SER A 419 -4.64 0.95 -16.24
C SER A 419 -5.73 0.42 -17.18
N TYR A 420 -6.47 -0.62 -16.77
CA TYR A 420 -7.49 -1.33 -17.56
C TYR A 420 -6.95 -2.21 -18.70
N HIS A 421 -5.66 -2.54 -18.68
CA HIS A 421 -5.02 -3.40 -19.67
C HIS A 421 -4.66 -4.80 -19.15
N ILE A 422 -4.86 -5.07 -17.86
CA ILE A 422 -4.68 -6.41 -17.27
C ILE A 422 -6.00 -6.84 -16.63
N ASN A 423 -6.51 -8.00 -17.03
CA ASN A 423 -7.72 -8.57 -16.46
C ASN A 423 -7.52 -10.03 -16.11
N TYR A 424 -8.31 -10.52 -15.16
CA TYR A 424 -8.39 -11.95 -14.90
C TYR A 424 -9.79 -12.34 -14.46
N THR A 425 -10.14 -13.59 -14.72
CA THR A 425 -11.41 -14.18 -14.29
C THR A 425 -11.21 -15.63 -13.90
N PHE A 426 -11.91 -16.08 -12.86
CA PHE A 426 -12.00 -17.51 -12.54
C PHE A 426 -13.16 -18.12 -13.33
N LYS A 427 -12.85 -19.12 -14.18
CA LYS A 427 -13.88 -19.98 -14.81
C LYS A 427 -14.53 -20.89 -13.78
N ASN A 428 -13.73 -21.35 -12.82
CA ASN A 428 -14.10 -22.16 -11.66
C ASN A 428 -12.95 -22.07 -10.64
N SER A 429 -13.08 -22.74 -9.48
CA SER A 429 -12.06 -22.71 -8.41
C SER A 429 -10.69 -23.26 -8.80
N TYR A 430 -10.55 -23.94 -9.94
CA TYR A 430 -9.32 -24.57 -10.42
C TYR A 430 -8.76 -23.93 -11.69
N THR A 431 -9.45 -22.97 -12.31
CA THR A 431 -9.05 -22.41 -13.59
C THR A 431 -9.27 -20.91 -13.64
N ALA A 432 -8.19 -20.18 -13.89
CA ALA A 432 -8.20 -18.74 -14.11
C ALA A 432 -7.77 -18.44 -15.56
N ILE A 433 -8.39 -17.43 -16.16
CA ILE A 433 -7.92 -16.82 -17.40
C ILE A 433 -7.37 -15.45 -17.06
N VAL A 434 -6.14 -15.18 -17.49
CA VAL A 434 -5.52 -13.87 -17.42
C VAL A 434 -5.41 -13.30 -18.83
N GLU A 435 -5.82 -12.05 -18.99
CA GLU A 435 -5.74 -11.30 -20.24
C GLU A 435 -4.73 -10.18 -20.07
N ASN A 436 -3.71 -10.17 -20.93
CA ASN A 436 -2.70 -9.14 -20.98
C ASN A 436 -2.84 -8.35 -22.29
N ASN A 437 -3.41 -7.15 -22.22
CA ASN A 437 -3.55 -6.23 -23.34
C ASN A 437 -2.40 -5.20 -23.40
N LEU A 438 -1.33 -5.43 -22.64
CA LEU A 438 -0.11 -4.64 -22.71
C LEU A 438 0.79 -5.11 -23.85
N ILE A 439 1.65 -4.22 -24.32
CA ILE A 439 2.67 -4.46 -25.35
C ILE A 439 3.94 -5.13 -24.78
N LYS A 440 3.93 -5.50 -23.50
CA LYS A 440 5.01 -6.22 -22.82
C LYS A 440 4.47 -7.47 -22.12
N ASP A 441 5.31 -8.49 -22.04
CA ASP A 441 5.05 -9.67 -21.21
C ASP A 441 4.96 -9.25 -19.74
N ILE A 442 4.08 -9.90 -18.99
CA ILE A 442 3.93 -9.68 -17.55
C ILE A 442 4.05 -10.98 -16.80
N ASN A 443 4.54 -10.88 -15.56
CA ASN A 443 4.41 -11.96 -14.59
C ASN A 443 3.23 -11.62 -13.69
N VAL A 444 2.39 -12.61 -13.41
CA VAL A 444 1.24 -12.47 -12.52
C VAL A 444 1.22 -13.56 -11.47
N LEU A 445 0.72 -13.23 -10.29
CA LEU A 445 0.47 -14.17 -9.20
C LEU A 445 -1.04 -14.39 -9.06
N ILE A 446 -1.48 -15.63 -9.25
CA ILE A 446 -2.88 -16.03 -9.09
C ILE A 446 -2.99 -16.92 -7.85
N LYS A 447 -3.89 -16.56 -6.93
CA LYS A 447 -4.23 -17.33 -5.74
C LYS A 447 -5.44 -18.22 -6.01
N PHE A 448 -5.26 -19.54 -5.96
CA PHE A 448 -6.35 -20.51 -6.07
C PHE A 448 -6.76 -21.02 -4.69
N LEU A 449 -8.05 -20.97 -4.37
CA LEU A 449 -8.61 -21.61 -3.17
C LEU A 449 -9.31 -22.90 -3.57
N VAL A 450 -8.73 -24.03 -3.20
CA VAL A 450 -9.18 -25.39 -3.56
C VAL A 450 -9.20 -26.31 -2.34
N PRO A 451 -9.88 -27.47 -2.39
CA PRO A 451 -9.71 -28.50 -1.36
C PRO A 451 -8.25 -28.91 -1.20
N SER A 452 -7.89 -29.45 -0.04
CA SER A 452 -6.54 -29.98 0.16
C SER A 452 -6.29 -31.20 -0.73
N GLY A 453 -5.20 -31.14 -1.50
CA GLY A 453 -4.83 -32.19 -2.44
C GLY A 453 -3.42 -32.01 -2.98
N PHE A 454 -3.12 -32.78 -4.02
CA PHE A 454 -1.95 -32.61 -4.87
C PHE A 454 -2.43 -32.16 -6.23
N TYR A 455 -1.93 -31.01 -6.69
CA TYR A 455 -2.35 -30.40 -7.94
C TYR A 455 -1.14 -30.22 -8.87
N ASN A 456 -1.32 -30.58 -10.13
CA ASN A 456 -0.36 -30.23 -11.17
C ASN A 456 -0.77 -28.91 -11.81
N VAL A 457 0.13 -27.93 -11.82
CA VAL A 457 -0.13 -26.62 -12.43
C VAL A 457 0.15 -26.69 -13.93
N LYS A 458 -0.82 -26.26 -14.74
CA LYS A 458 -0.63 -25.99 -16.16
C LYS A 458 -0.39 -24.49 -16.37
N ASN A 459 0.58 -24.15 -17.22
CA ASN A 459 0.91 -22.77 -17.61
C ASN A 459 1.33 -21.84 -16.46
N GLY A 460 1.96 -22.40 -15.43
CA GLY A 460 2.47 -21.65 -14.29
C GLY A 460 3.35 -22.51 -13.38
N LYS A 461 3.84 -21.92 -12.30
CA LYS A 461 4.63 -22.58 -11.27
C LYS A 461 4.05 -22.26 -9.90
N VAL A 462 3.91 -23.27 -9.04
CA VAL A 462 3.58 -23.05 -7.63
C VAL A 462 4.72 -22.29 -6.97
N LEU A 463 4.43 -21.12 -6.43
CA LEU A 463 5.34 -20.31 -5.64
C LEU A 463 5.23 -20.68 -4.16
N MET A 464 4.01 -20.84 -3.67
CA MET A 464 3.69 -21.14 -2.28
C MET A 464 2.38 -21.92 -2.21
N GLU A 465 2.24 -22.76 -1.19
CA GLU A 465 1.00 -23.43 -0.86
C GLU A 465 0.78 -23.35 0.65
N ARG A 466 -0.43 -22.93 1.06
CA ARG A 466 -0.85 -22.87 2.46
C ARG A 466 -2.04 -23.80 2.65
N LYS A 467 -2.07 -24.59 3.73
CA LYS A 467 -3.13 -25.58 3.98
C LYS A 467 -3.70 -25.44 5.38
N LYS A 468 -5.02 -25.42 5.48
CA LYS A 468 -5.72 -25.43 6.78
C LYS A 468 -7.14 -25.97 6.60
N ASN A 469 -7.60 -26.78 7.55
CA ASN A 469 -8.98 -27.27 7.62
C ASN A 469 -9.48 -27.94 6.32
N GLY A 470 -8.62 -28.68 5.62
CA GLY A 470 -8.99 -29.37 4.37
C GLY A 470 -9.12 -28.46 3.15
N LEU A 471 -8.69 -27.19 3.25
CA LEU A 471 -8.53 -26.26 2.15
C LEU A 471 -7.03 -26.00 1.88
N SER A 472 -6.74 -25.66 0.63
CA SER A 472 -5.42 -25.25 0.17
C SER A 472 -5.51 -23.98 -0.65
N GLU A 473 -4.64 -23.04 -0.31
CA GLU A 473 -4.42 -21.81 -1.04
C GLU A 473 -3.11 -21.96 -1.82
N VAL A 474 -3.22 -22.06 -3.14
CA VAL A 474 -2.11 -22.34 -4.05
C VAL A 474 -1.79 -21.07 -4.82
N TYR A 475 -0.58 -20.55 -4.63
CA TYR A 475 -0.09 -19.33 -5.25
C TYR A 475 0.67 -19.72 -6.51
N VAL A 476 0.14 -19.35 -7.67
CA VAL A 476 0.68 -19.73 -8.98
C VAL A 476 1.25 -18.51 -9.68
N LEU A 477 2.56 -18.52 -9.91
CA LEU A 477 3.24 -17.54 -10.73
C LEU A 477 3.17 -17.97 -12.20
N ALA A 478 2.73 -17.07 -13.07
CA ALA A 478 2.63 -17.32 -14.51
C ALA A 478 3.16 -16.14 -15.32
N ASN A 479 3.77 -16.44 -16.47
CA ASN A 479 4.20 -15.44 -17.45
C ASN A 479 3.14 -15.35 -18.56
N VAL A 480 2.50 -14.20 -18.70
CA VAL A 480 1.48 -13.94 -19.73
C VAL A 480 2.11 -13.08 -20.82
N LYS A 481 2.09 -13.59 -22.06
CA LYS A 481 2.67 -12.87 -23.20
C LYS A 481 1.91 -11.58 -23.46
N LYS A 482 2.60 -10.58 -24.00
CA LYS A 482 1.97 -9.35 -24.49
C LYS A 482 0.80 -9.66 -25.43
N GLU A 483 -0.23 -8.82 -25.38
CA GLU A 483 -1.40 -8.87 -26.27
C GLU A 483 -2.01 -10.29 -26.39
N SER A 484 -2.11 -11.01 -25.28
CA SER A 484 -2.52 -12.41 -25.26
C SER A 484 -3.40 -12.77 -24.06
N LYS A 485 -3.97 -13.98 -24.10
CA LYS A 485 -4.71 -14.58 -23.00
C LYS A 485 -4.04 -15.88 -22.59
N LEU A 486 -3.92 -16.13 -21.29
CA LEU A 486 -3.37 -17.35 -20.73
C LEU A 486 -4.38 -17.99 -19.79
N GLU A 487 -4.68 -19.26 -20.03
CA GLU A 487 -5.43 -20.10 -19.09
C GLU A 487 -4.44 -20.81 -18.16
N ILE A 488 -4.62 -20.64 -16.85
CA ILE A 488 -3.84 -21.25 -15.78
C ILE A 488 -4.77 -22.20 -15.03
N SER A 489 -4.38 -23.46 -14.89
CA SER A 489 -5.22 -24.47 -14.24
C SER A 489 -4.48 -25.35 -13.24
N LEU A 490 -5.20 -25.77 -12.20
CA LEU A 490 -4.82 -26.82 -11.26
C LEU A 490 -5.52 -28.12 -11.68
N ASN A 491 -4.75 -29.17 -12.00
CA ASN A 491 -5.27 -30.47 -12.41
C ASN A 491 -5.05 -31.55 -11.36
#